data_AF-A0A2W6BL32-F1
#
_entry.id   AF-A0A2W6BL32-F1
#
_cell.length_a   1.000
_cell.length_b   1.000
_cell.length_c   1.000
_cell.angle_alpha   90.00
_cell.angle_beta   90.00
_cell.angle_gamma   90.00
#
_symmetry.space_group_name_H-M   'P 1'
#
loop_
_entity.id
_entity.type
_entity.pdbx_description
1 polymer ?
#
loop_
_entity_poly.entity_id
_entity_poly.type
_entity_poly.pdbx_seq_one_letter_code
_entity_poly.pdbx_strand_id
1 'polypeptide(L)'
;MSEEGIDWGGRREVATRAELEFAAELEGRCPGLDYWLHRDDEGVAWCLVSTDFVIGNGVQGTLRLDFDAAGIRGGWSPACLNWDAEMRAGPAGIDTAGLDGIHKPAADQAPAELARAAAEWFAEHRRRWSASERAARWRKR
;
A
#
# COMPACT_ATOMS: atom_id res chain seq x y z
N MET A 1 -4.41 -15.06 19.71
CA MET A 1 -3.10 -14.53 20.11
C MET A 1 -2.53 -13.90 18.86
N SER A 2 -2.62 -12.57 18.80
CA SER A 2 -2.16 -11.75 17.68
C SER A 2 -0.64 -11.85 17.55
N GLU A 3 -0.12 -12.02 16.34
CA GLU A 3 1.28 -11.71 16.04
C GLU A 3 1.43 -10.19 16.22
N GLU A 4 1.92 -9.82 17.40
CA GLU A 4 1.84 -8.50 18.03
C GLU A 4 2.50 -7.40 17.17
N GLY A 5 1.70 -6.62 16.44
CA GLY A 5 2.19 -5.35 15.86
C GLY A 5 1.45 -4.82 14.65
N ILE A 6 0.85 -5.69 13.83
CA ILE A 6 0.08 -5.28 12.65
C ILE A 6 -1.41 -5.30 13.00
N ASP A 7 -2.08 -4.16 12.82
CA ASP A 7 -3.54 -4.06 12.88
C ASP A 7 -4.12 -4.39 11.51
N TRP A 8 -4.87 -5.49 11.43
CA TRP A 8 -5.41 -6.01 10.18
C TRP A 8 -6.89 -5.63 10.05
N GLY A 9 -7.22 -4.93 8.97
CA GLY A 9 -8.58 -4.77 8.49
C GLY A 9 -8.99 -5.84 7.48
N GLY A 10 -10.20 -5.70 6.95
CA GLY A 10 -10.69 -6.47 5.81
C GLY A 10 -11.68 -7.58 6.16
N ARG A 11 -11.97 -8.43 5.18
CA ARG A 11 -13.00 -9.48 5.28
C ARG A 11 -12.44 -10.82 5.76
N ARG A 12 -11.11 -10.95 5.81
CA ARG A 12 -10.42 -12.15 6.29
C ARG A 12 -9.81 -11.89 7.65
N GLU A 13 -10.01 -12.83 8.57
CA GLU A 13 -9.46 -12.74 9.93
C GLU A 13 -8.04 -13.30 10.06
N VAL A 14 -7.58 -14.07 9.06
CA VAL A 14 -6.30 -14.79 9.12
C VAL A 14 -5.45 -14.48 7.89
N ALA A 15 -4.29 -13.87 8.13
CA ALA A 15 -3.25 -13.67 7.15
C ALA A 15 -2.54 -15.01 6.84
N THR A 16 -2.09 -15.16 5.60
CA THR A 16 -1.18 -16.23 5.20
C THR A 16 0.22 -15.92 5.70
N ARG A 17 1.08 -16.94 5.76
CA ARG A 17 2.49 -16.76 6.14
C ARG A 17 3.22 -15.74 5.25
N ALA A 18 2.93 -15.71 3.96
CA ALA A 18 3.54 -14.76 3.03
C ALA A 18 3.08 -13.31 3.30
N GLU A 19 1.79 -13.11 3.59
CA GLU A 19 1.24 -11.80 3.95
C GLU A 19 1.81 -11.30 5.29
N LEU A 20 1.98 -12.19 6.27
CA LEU A 20 2.61 -11.88 7.56
C LEU A 20 4.08 -11.46 7.40
N GLU A 21 4.86 -12.24 6.65
CA GLU A 21 6.27 -11.92 6.37
C GLU A 21 6.41 -10.60 5.63
N PHE A 22 5.57 -10.38 4.61
CA PHE A 22 5.54 -9.14 3.85
C PHE A 22 5.21 -7.94 4.74
N ALA A 23 4.13 -8.01 5.54
CA ALA A 23 3.69 -6.90 6.38
C ALA A 23 4.66 -6.60 7.53
N ALA A 24 5.24 -7.62 8.17
CA ALA A 24 6.21 -7.42 9.23
C ALA A 24 7.49 -6.71 8.70
N GLU A 25 8.00 -7.13 7.55
CA GLU A 25 9.16 -6.51 6.92
C GLU A 25 8.86 -5.08 6.43
N LEU A 26 7.66 -4.87 5.89
CA LEU A 26 7.23 -3.57 5.40
C LEU A 26 7.04 -2.57 6.55
N GLU A 27 6.30 -2.94 7.60
CA GLU A 27 6.03 -2.09 8.75
C GLU A 27 7.31 -1.72 9.50
N GLY A 28 8.24 -2.67 9.65
CA GLY A 28 9.54 -2.41 10.27
C GLY A 28 10.38 -1.36 9.53
N ARG A 29 10.12 -1.14 8.23
CA ARG A 29 10.85 -0.18 7.38
C ARG A 29 10.07 1.10 7.11
N CYS A 30 8.76 1.00 7.00
CA CYS A 30 7.86 2.08 6.64
C CYS A 30 6.62 2.02 7.55
N PRO A 31 6.76 2.42 8.82
CA PRO A 31 5.67 2.28 9.78
C PRO A 31 4.48 3.21 9.46
N GLY A 32 3.33 2.88 10.03
CA GLY A 32 2.08 3.65 9.90
C GLY A 32 1.42 3.45 8.55
N LEU A 33 1.38 2.21 8.07
CA LEU A 33 0.58 1.81 6.92
C LEU A 33 -0.66 1.06 7.40
N ASP A 34 -1.73 1.10 6.62
CA ASP A 34 -2.94 0.33 6.89
C ASP A 34 -2.91 -0.96 6.07
N TYR A 35 -3.24 -2.09 6.69
CA TYR A 35 -3.23 -3.41 6.06
C TYR A 35 -4.63 -4.01 6.06
N TRP A 36 -5.08 -4.50 4.90
CA TRP A 36 -6.40 -5.10 4.76
C TRP A 36 -6.33 -6.44 4.04
N LEU A 37 -6.91 -7.48 4.65
CA LEU A 37 -6.92 -8.83 4.11
C LEU A 37 -8.18 -9.10 3.29
N HIS A 38 -7.97 -9.54 2.05
CA HIS A 38 -9.04 -9.76 1.09
C HIS A 38 -8.95 -11.13 0.42
N ARG A 39 -10.07 -11.50 -0.19
CA ARG A 39 -10.21 -12.63 -1.10
C ARG A 39 -10.99 -12.14 -2.31
N ASP A 40 -10.52 -12.40 -3.50
CA ASP A 40 -11.33 -12.16 -4.71
C ASP A 40 -12.38 -13.27 -4.91
N ASP A 41 -13.23 -13.09 -5.92
CA ASP A 41 -14.34 -14.00 -6.23
C ASP A 41 -13.87 -15.42 -6.63
N GLU A 42 -12.63 -15.55 -7.10
CA GLU A 42 -11.99 -16.82 -7.43
C GLU A 42 -11.37 -17.50 -6.20
N GLY A 43 -11.42 -16.83 -5.06
CA GLY A 43 -10.92 -17.35 -3.80
C GLY A 43 -9.44 -17.04 -3.56
N VAL A 44 -8.78 -16.22 -4.38
CA VAL A 44 -7.36 -15.91 -4.21
C VAL A 44 -7.18 -14.89 -3.10
N ALA A 45 -6.32 -15.24 -2.14
CA ALA A 45 -5.91 -14.38 -1.03
C ALA A 45 -5.01 -13.24 -1.53
N TRP A 46 -5.29 -12.02 -1.09
CA TRP A 46 -4.43 -10.87 -1.30
C TRP A 46 -4.53 -9.87 -0.14
N CYS A 47 -3.50 -9.04 -0.02
CA CYS A 47 -3.39 -7.99 0.99
C CYS A 47 -3.35 -6.62 0.29
N LEU A 48 -4.18 -5.70 0.76
CA LEU A 48 -4.10 -4.28 0.42
C LEU A 48 -3.27 -3.57 1.48
N VAL A 49 -2.33 -2.74 1.05
CA VAL A 49 -1.58 -1.83 1.91
C VAL A 49 -1.81 -0.40 1.43
N SER A 50 -2.13 0.51 2.36
CA SER A 50 -2.42 1.89 2.01
C SER A 50 -1.79 2.91 2.96
N THR A 51 -1.69 4.15 2.49
CA THR A 51 -1.40 5.31 3.34
C THR A 51 -2.04 6.56 2.78
N ASP A 52 -2.66 7.33 3.66
CA ASP A 52 -3.32 8.59 3.32
C ASP A 52 -2.37 9.78 3.44
N PHE A 53 -2.49 10.70 2.49
CA PHE A 53 -1.80 11.97 2.46
C PHE A 53 -2.80 13.08 2.76
N VAL A 54 -2.68 13.69 3.93
CA VAL A 54 -3.68 14.60 4.49
C VAL A 54 -3.16 16.03 4.53
N ILE A 55 -4.00 17.01 4.16
CA ILE A 55 -3.76 18.45 4.40
C ILE A 55 -4.89 18.99 5.26
N GLY A 56 -4.54 19.55 6.43
CA GLY A 56 -5.54 19.95 7.42
C GLY A 56 -6.32 18.71 7.89
N ASN A 57 -7.63 18.68 7.62
CA ASN A 57 -8.51 17.57 7.98
C ASN A 57 -9.01 16.76 6.77
N GLY A 58 -8.42 16.96 5.58
CA GLY A 58 -8.88 16.30 4.35
C GLY A 58 -7.80 15.45 3.69
N VAL A 59 -8.15 14.21 3.36
CA VAL A 59 -7.33 13.34 2.50
C VAL A 59 -7.23 13.96 1.12
N GLN A 60 -6.01 14.16 0.64
CA GLN A 60 -5.71 14.70 -0.69
C GLN A 60 -5.34 13.61 -1.69
N GLY A 61 -4.89 12.46 -1.20
CA GLY A 61 -4.59 11.29 -1.99
C GLY A 61 -4.29 10.11 -1.09
N THR A 62 -4.53 8.92 -1.61
CA THR A 62 -4.22 7.66 -0.95
C THR A 62 -3.31 6.87 -1.88
N LEU A 63 -2.15 6.47 -1.38
CA LEU A 63 -1.35 5.46 -2.06
C LEU A 63 -1.82 4.09 -1.64
N ARG A 64 -1.88 3.20 -2.61
CA ARG A 64 -2.33 1.84 -2.41
C ARG A 64 -1.43 0.87 -3.15
N LEU A 65 -1.22 -0.28 -2.52
CA LEU A 65 -0.44 -1.39 -3.04
C LEU A 65 -1.16 -2.70 -2.73
N ASP A 66 -1.32 -3.54 -3.72
CA ASP A 66 -1.75 -4.91 -3.57
C ASP A 66 -0.53 -5.83 -3.48
N PHE A 67 -0.59 -6.80 -2.58
CA PHE A 67 0.35 -7.91 -2.47
C PHE A 67 -0.38 -9.24 -2.54
N ASP A 68 0.12 -10.15 -3.38
CA ASP A 68 -0.33 -11.54 -3.46
C ASP A 68 0.79 -12.46 -3.98
N ALA A 69 0.44 -13.71 -4.30
CA ALA A 69 1.37 -14.69 -4.86
C ALA A 69 1.94 -14.29 -6.24
N ALA A 70 1.33 -13.36 -6.97
CA ALA A 70 1.80 -12.87 -8.26
C ALA A 70 2.76 -11.67 -8.11
N GLY A 71 2.82 -11.02 -6.95
CA GLY A 71 3.78 -9.96 -6.64
C GLY A 71 3.14 -8.74 -6.00
N ILE A 72 3.68 -7.56 -6.32
CA ILE A 72 3.13 -6.26 -5.87
C ILE A 72 2.72 -5.36 -7.03
N ARG A 73 1.61 -4.66 -6.84
CA ARG A 73 1.04 -3.69 -7.80
C ARG A 73 0.45 -2.52 -7.04
N GLY A 74 0.86 -1.30 -7.33
CA GLY A 74 0.39 -0.13 -6.60
C GLY A 74 0.53 1.18 -7.35
N GLY A 75 -0.08 2.22 -6.80
CA GLY A 75 -0.18 3.56 -7.35
C GLY A 75 -1.10 4.44 -6.52
N TRP A 76 -1.45 5.60 -7.05
CA TRP A 76 -2.45 6.50 -6.43
C TRP A 76 -3.86 5.98 -6.67
N SER A 77 -4.66 5.88 -5.61
CA SER A 77 -6.09 5.56 -5.71
C SER A 77 -6.83 6.71 -6.40
N PRO A 78 -7.58 6.46 -7.50
CA PRO A 78 -8.41 7.47 -8.16
C PRO A 78 -9.54 8.00 -7.28
N ALA A 79 -9.96 7.24 -6.26
CA ALA A 79 -11.03 7.63 -5.34
C ALA A 79 -10.55 8.59 -4.24
N CYS A 80 -9.24 8.81 -4.11
CA CYS A 80 -8.60 9.57 -3.03
C CYS A 80 -9.01 9.13 -1.60
N LEU A 81 -9.57 7.93 -1.48
CA LEU A 81 -10.07 7.28 -0.26
C LEU A 81 -10.02 5.76 -0.48
N ASN A 82 -10.02 4.99 0.61
CA ASN A 82 -10.11 3.51 0.59
C ASN A 82 -11.50 2.97 0.16
N TRP A 83 -12.32 3.73 -0.57
CA TRP A 83 -13.63 3.27 -1.04
C TRP A 83 -13.53 2.14 -2.07
N ASP A 84 -12.36 1.99 -2.70
CA ASP A 84 -12.00 0.90 -3.59
C ASP A 84 -11.33 -0.28 -2.87
N ALA A 85 -11.32 -0.32 -1.53
CA ALA A 85 -10.60 -1.33 -0.74
C ALA A 85 -10.98 -2.77 -1.10
N GLU A 86 -12.16 -3.00 -1.66
CA GLU A 86 -12.63 -4.34 -2.05
C GLU A 86 -12.19 -4.78 -3.46
N MET A 87 -11.62 -3.90 -4.28
CA MET A 87 -11.22 -4.17 -5.65
C MET A 87 -9.71 -4.13 -5.79
N ARG A 88 -9.05 -5.03 -6.53
CA ARG A 88 -7.59 -4.95 -6.80
C ARG A 88 -7.21 -3.68 -7.59
N ALA A 89 -5.94 -3.29 -7.55
CA ALA A 89 -5.38 -2.09 -8.16
C ALA A 89 -5.74 -1.93 -9.65
N GLY A 90 -5.64 -3.00 -10.44
CA GLY A 90 -6.04 -2.98 -11.86
C GLY A 90 -7.51 -2.64 -12.05
N PRO A 91 -8.45 -3.45 -11.52
CA PRO A 91 -9.88 -3.14 -11.52
C PRO A 91 -10.26 -1.79 -10.89
N ALA A 92 -9.51 -1.31 -9.90
CA ALA A 92 -9.69 -0.01 -9.26
C ALA A 92 -9.21 1.18 -10.13
N GLY A 93 -8.64 0.93 -11.30
CA GLY A 93 -8.16 1.97 -12.21
C GLY A 93 -6.85 2.63 -11.77
N ILE A 94 -6.08 1.98 -10.89
CA ILE A 94 -4.78 2.46 -10.44
C ILE A 94 -3.75 2.28 -11.57
N ASP A 95 -3.06 3.36 -11.93
CA ASP A 95 -1.91 3.30 -12.84
C ASP A 95 -0.70 2.70 -12.12
N THR A 96 -0.26 1.54 -12.59
CA THR A 96 0.85 0.76 -12.01
C THR A 96 2.14 0.83 -12.84
N ALA A 97 2.12 1.48 -14.01
CA ALA A 97 3.23 1.49 -14.97
C ALA A 97 3.99 2.84 -15.05
N GLY A 98 3.44 3.90 -14.43
CA GLY A 98 4.03 5.24 -14.40
C GLY A 98 5.08 5.46 -13.29
N LEU A 99 5.60 6.69 -13.23
CA LEU A 99 6.59 7.12 -12.20
C LEU A 99 6.06 7.04 -10.77
N ASP A 100 4.74 7.08 -10.62
CA ASP A 100 4.05 6.98 -9.34
C ASP A 100 3.52 5.55 -9.09
N GLY A 101 3.59 4.69 -10.11
CA GLY A 101 3.19 3.29 -10.03
C GLY A 101 4.32 2.38 -9.54
N ILE A 102 3.95 1.21 -9.08
CA ILE A 102 4.86 0.09 -8.85
C ILE A 102 4.23 -1.18 -9.37
N HIS A 103 5.01 -1.95 -10.12
CA HIS A 103 4.65 -3.31 -10.53
C HIS A 103 5.91 -4.16 -10.48
N LYS A 104 5.93 -5.14 -9.56
CA LYS A 104 7.00 -6.12 -9.45
C LYS A 104 6.40 -7.52 -9.36
N PRO A 105 6.63 -8.37 -10.38
CA PRO A 105 6.17 -9.75 -10.32
C PRO A 105 6.98 -10.54 -9.28
N ALA A 106 6.33 -11.51 -8.63
CA ALA A 106 6.93 -12.34 -7.60
C ALA A 106 7.96 -13.37 -8.11
N ALA A 107 8.32 -13.38 -9.41
CA ALA A 107 9.15 -14.39 -10.08
C ALA A 107 10.43 -14.75 -9.28
N ASP A 108 10.29 -15.71 -8.37
CA ASP A 108 11.24 -16.17 -7.33
C ASP A 108 11.65 -15.15 -6.24
N GLN A 109 10.96 -14.02 -6.13
CA GLN A 109 11.21 -13.04 -5.08
C GLN A 109 10.53 -13.45 -3.77
N ALA A 110 11.28 -13.41 -2.67
CA ALA A 110 10.72 -13.64 -1.35
C ALA A 110 9.77 -12.50 -0.95
N PRO A 111 8.74 -12.74 -0.12
CA PRO A 111 7.86 -11.69 0.40
C PRO A 111 8.65 -10.51 1.01
N ALA A 112 9.73 -10.79 1.74
CA ALA A 112 10.60 -9.75 2.30
C ALA A 112 11.34 -8.88 1.25
N GLU A 113 11.59 -9.40 0.03
CA GLU A 113 12.18 -8.62 -1.07
C GLU A 113 11.16 -7.67 -1.69
N LEU A 114 9.93 -8.16 -1.90
CA LEU A 114 8.82 -7.35 -2.35
C LEU A 114 8.49 -6.26 -1.32
N ALA A 115 8.51 -6.59 -0.03
CA ALA A 115 8.31 -5.63 1.06
C ALA A 115 9.37 -4.52 1.07
N ARG A 116 10.64 -4.85 0.83
CA ARG A 116 11.71 -3.85 0.67
C ARG A 116 11.44 -2.88 -0.48
N ALA A 117 11.05 -3.40 -1.64
CA ALA A 117 10.70 -2.56 -2.78
C ALA A 117 9.48 -1.67 -2.51
N ALA A 118 8.46 -2.22 -1.84
CA ALA A 118 7.28 -1.46 -1.41
C ALA A 118 7.66 -0.34 -0.43
N ALA A 119 8.53 -0.63 0.54
CA ALA A 119 8.99 0.35 1.53
C ALA A 119 9.74 1.52 0.87
N GLU A 120 10.64 1.24 -0.07
CA GLU A 120 11.36 2.27 -0.84
C GLU A 120 10.39 3.15 -1.63
N TRP A 121 9.38 2.54 -2.24
CA TRP A 121 8.36 3.23 -3.02
C TRP A 121 7.46 4.12 -2.14
N PHE A 122 6.93 3.62 -1.01
CA PHE A 122 6.16 4.44 -0.07
C PHE A 122 6.99 5.59 0.52
N ALA A 123 8.24 5.32 0.91
CA ALA A 123 9.14 6.32 1.47
C ALA A 123 9.43 7.44 0.47
N GLU A 124 9.66 7.10 -0.80
CA GLU A 124 9.89 8.11 -1.85
C GLU A 124 8.68 9.03 -2.03
N HIS A 125 7.47 8.50 -2.05
CA HIS A 125 6.26 9.31 -2.17
C HIS A 125 6.02 10.19 -0.95
N ARG A 126 6.22 9.65 0.27
CA ARG A 126 6.19 10.43 1.52
C ARG A 126 7.18 11.61 1.50
N ARG A 127 8.39 11.39 0.97
CA ARG A 127 9.40 12.45 0.79
C ARG A 127 8.96 13.51 -0.22
N ARG A 128 8.49 13.11 -1.40
CA ARG A 128 8.02 14.03 -2.45
C ARG A 128 6.86 14.89 -1.98
N TRP A 129 5.88 14.27 -1.30
CA TRP A 129 4.76 14.97 -0.70
C TRP A 129 5.20 16.00 0.34
N SER A 130 6.04 15.58 1.30
CA SER A 130 6.57 16.49 2.31
C SER A 130 7.32 17.69 1.70
N ALA A 131 8.05 17.47 0.59
CA ALA A 131 8.73 18.54 -0.13
C ALA A 131 7.76 19.51 -0.82
N SER A 132 6.69 18.99 -1.44
CA SER A 132 5.66 19.80 -2.11
C SER A 132 4.87 20.64 -1.11
N GLU A 133 4.52 20.09 0.05
CA GLU A 133 3.83 20.83 1.12
C GLU A 133 4.68 21.97 1.67
N ARG A 134 5.98 21.73 1.93
CA ARG A 134 6.90 22.81 2.35
C ARG A 134 6.93 23.92 1.30
N ALA A 135 7.06 23.59 0.03
CA ALA A 135 7.09 24.58 -1.05
C ALA A 135 5.76 25.38 -1.12
N ALA A 136 4.62 24.72 -0.95
CA ALA A 136 3.30 25.37 -0.94
C ALA A 136 3.13 26.34 0.23
N ARG A 137 3.68 26.02 1.43
CA ARG A 137 3.64 26.91 2.60
C ARG A 137 4.42 28.21 2.38
N TRP A 138 5.56 28.16 1.68
CA TRP A 138 6.37 29.35 1.38
C TRP A 138 5.76 30.27 0.32
N ARG A 139 4.93 29.74 -0.59
CA ARG A 139 4.22 30.52 -1.62
C ARG A 139 3.02 31.31 -1.10
N LYS A 140 2.54 31.01 0.13
CA LYS A 140 1.38 31.66 0.75
C LYS A 140 1.76 32.78 1.74
N ARG A 141 3.01 33.22 1.74
CA ARG A 141 3.52 34.37 2.51
C ARG A 141 3.84 35.52 1.56
#